data_AF-A0A953RM87-F1
#
_entry.id   AF-A0A953RM87-F1
#
_cell.length_a   1.000
_cell.length_b   1.000
_cell.length_c   1.000
_cell.angle_alpha   90.00
_cell.angle_beta   90.00
_cell.angle_gamma   90.00
#
_symmetry.space_group_name_H-M   'P 1'
#
loop_
_entity.id
_entity.type
_entity.pdbx_description
1 polymer ?
#
loop_
_entity_poly.entity_id
_entity_poly.type
_entity_poly.pdbx_seq_one_letter_code
_entity_poly.pdbx_strand_id
1 'polypeptide(L)'
;MQKLIPVEEAKTLMTEAQDWSLWGWLTEKRKLRTTADRAWEALDELEKKVRGAWSDDLKAAHRELEALASADGNARARHKYEMAKEQAKDIAPEIKLAVRRFKEADDEAYAARMQAEETFDEADRRLSTRMAVEGAKQAIDAWEMREKVIRKAEALGRRNPVG
;
A
#
# COMPACT_ATOMS: atom_id res chain seq x y z
N MET A 1 0.10 -10.27 -12.42
CA MET A 1 1.02 -10.26 -11.28
C MET A 1 1.40 -11.67 -10.84
N GLN A 2 2.69 -12.01 -10.91
CA GLN A 2 3.23 -13.21 -10.27
C GLN A 2 3.23 -13.01 -8.75
N LYS A 3 3.08 -14.10 -7.98
CA LYS A 3 3.22 -14.05 -6.52
C LYS A 3 4.66 -13.69 -6.17
N LEU A 4 4.83 -12.74 -5.26
CA LEU A 4 6.15 -12.32 -4.79
C LEU A 4 6.63 -13.29 -3.70
N ILE A 5 7.79 -13.93 -3.91
CA ILE A 5 8.38 -14.87 -2.93
C ILE A 5 8.45 -14.25 -1.52
N PRO A 6 8.93 -13.01 -1.33
CA PRO A 6 8.98 -12.40 0.01
C PRO A 6 7.62 -12.29 0.70
N VAL A 7 6.55 -12.06 -0.07
CA VAL A 7 5.18 -11.95 0.46
C VAL A 7 4.66 -13.33 0.88
N GLU A 8 4.90 -14.37 0.08
CA GLU A 8 4.47 -15.73 0.42
C GLU A 8 5.26 -16.29 1.62
N GLU A 9 6.57 -16.00 1.70
CA GLU A 9 7.39 -16.30 2.88
C GLU A 9 6.85 -15.61 4.13
N ALA A 10 6.50 -14.33 4.04
CA ALA A 10 5.94 -13.57 5.14
C ALA A 10 4.56 -14.08 5.58
N LYS A 11 3.67 -14.40 4.63
CA LYS A 11 2.35 -15.00 4.92
C LYS A 11 2.49 -16.37 5.61
N THR A 12 3.43 -17.19 5.15
CA THR A 12 3.71 -18.49 5.76
C THR A 12 4.18 -18.31 7.20
N LEU A 13 5.19 -17.46 7.43
CA LEU A 13 5.72 -17.20 8.77
C LEU A 13 4.66 -16.59 9.70
N MET A 14 3.87 -15.63 9.22
CA MET A 14 2.78 -15.03 10.01
C MET A 14 1.68 -16.02 10.34
N THR A 15 1.44 -17.01 9.47
CA THR A 15 0.48 -18.10 9.74
C THR A 15 1.03 -19.04 10.82
N GLU A 16 2.29 -19.46 10.72
CA GLU A 16 2.96 -20.25 11.76
C GLU A 16 2.99 -19.51 13.11
N ALA A 17 3.21 -18.19 13.08
CA ALA A 17 3.26 -17.36 14.27
C ALA A 17 1.93 -17.34 15.05
N GLN A 18 0.81 -17.63 14.40
CA GLN A 18 -0.50 -17.70 15.08
C GLN A 18 -0.53 -18.79 16.16
N ASP A 19 0.29 -19.82 16.02
CA ASP A 19 0.40 -20.95 16.95
C ASP A 19 1.61 -20.84 17.89
N TRP A 20 2.37 -19.74 17.84
CA TRP A 20 3.52 -19.56 18.72
C TRP A 20 3.12 -19.38 20.18
N SER A 21 3.90 -19.99 21.07
CA SER A 21 3.87 -19.66 22.49
C SER A 21 4.42 -18.26 22.76
N LEU A 22 4.17 -17.72 23.96
CA LEU A 22 4.77 -16.45 24.40
C LEU A 22 6.29 -16.43 24.22
N TRP A 23 6.97 -17.55 24.52
CA TRP A 23 8.41 -17.68 24.31
C TRP A 23 8.79 -17.60 22.83
N GLY A 24 8.05 -18.28 21.95
CA GLY A 24 8.27 -18.19 20.50
C GLY A 24 8.14 -16.75 19.99
N TRP A 25 7.12 -16.02 20.44
CA TRP A 25 6.97 -14.60 20.11
C TRP A 25 8.14 -13.75 20.62
N LEU A 26 8.62 -13.96 21.84
CA LEU A 26 9.73 -13.18 22.39
C LEU A 26 11.06 -13.43 21.64
N THR A 27 11.30 -14.66 21.17
CA THR A 27 12.54 -15.03 20.49
C THR A 27 12.53 -14.75 18.99
N GLU A 28 11.41 -15.02 18.32
CA GLU A 28 11.30 -14.99 16.86
C GLU A 28 10.73 -13.67 16.32
N LYS A 29 10.27 -12.74 17.16
CA LYS A 29 9.69 -11.45 16.70
C LYS A 29 10.60 -10.66 15.76
N ARG A 30 11.93 -10.74 15.95
CA ARG A 30 12.88 -10.05 15.07
C ARG A 30 12.84 -10.65 13.66
N LYS A 31 12.83 -11.98 13.55
CA LYS A 31 12.69 -12.69 12.28
C LYS A 31 11.37 -12.35 11.59
N LEU A 32 10.28 -12.32 12.36
CA LEU A 32 8.94 -11.95 11.87
C LEU A 32 8.92 -10.53 11.30
N ARG A 33 9.43 -9.54 12.04
CA ARG A 33 9.55 -8.14 11.58
C ARG A 33 10.39 -8.01 10.31
N THR A 34 11.59 -8.57 10.30
CA THR A 34 12.46 -8.51 9.11
C THR A 34 11.84 -9.18 7.88
N THR A 35 11.07 -10.26 8.06
CA THR A 35 10.37 -10.92 6.95
C THR A 35 9.21 -10.07 6.45
N ALA A 36 8.46 -9.43 7.35
CA ALA A 36 7.40 -8.49 7.01
C ALA A 36 7.93 -7.26 6.26
N ASP A 37 9.06 -6.69 6.71
CA ASP A 37 9.71 -5.55 6.05
C ASP A 37 10.10 -5.89 4.61
N ARG A 38 10.69 -7.08 4.41
CA ARG A 38 11.05 -7.58 3.07
C ARG A 38 9.84 -7.78 2.16
N ALA A 39 8.70 -8.20 2.72
CA ALA A 39 7.46 -8.33 1.96
C ALA A 39 6.96 -6.95 1.49
N TRP A 40 6.95 -5.96 2.38
CA TRP A 40 6.57 -4.59 2.03
C TRP A 40 7.52 -3.96 1.02
N GLU A 41 8.83 -4.11 1.20
CA GLU A 41 9.83 -3.63 0.25
C GLU A 41 9.61 -4.22 -1.15
N ALA A 42 9.35 -5.54 -1.24
CA ALA A 42 9.09 -6.19 -2.52
C ALA A 42 7.79 -5.67 -3.19
N LEU A 43 6.75 -5.41 -2.40
CA LEU A 43 5.50 -4.84 -2.90
C LEU A 43 5.69 -3.39 -3.37
N ASP A 44 6.40 -2.57 -2.59
CA ASP A 44 6.66 -1.17 -2.93
C ASP A 44 7.54 -1.05 -4.18
N GLU A 45 8.55 -1.90 -4.34
CA GLU A 45 9.36 -1.95 -5.56
C GLU A 45 8.57 -2.40 -6.80
N LEU A 46 7.64 -3.36 -6.63
CA LEU A 46 6.75 -3.74 -7.71
C LEU A 46 5.78 -2.61 -8.07
N GLU A 47 5.19 -1.95 -7.08
CA GLU A 47 4.29 -0.82 -7.29
C GLU A 47 5.00 0.34 -8.01
N LYS A 48 6.21 0.71 -7.58
CA LYS A 48 7.05 1.73 -8.23
C LYS A 48 7.29 1.39 -9.71
N LYS A 49 7.60 0.14 -10.03
CA LYS A 49 7.79 -0.31 -11.43
C LYS A 49 6.50 -0.17 -12.24
N VAL A 50 5.37 -0.61 -11.68
CA VAL A 50 4.06 -0.54 -12.35
C VAL A 50 3.64 0.91 -12.60
N ARG A 51 3.75 1.78 -11.59
CA ARG A 51 3.42 3.21 -11.71
C ARG A 51 4.41 3.96 -12.59
N GLY A 52 5.67 3.55 -12.62
CA GLY A 52 6.68 4.06 -13.55
C GLY A 52 6.28 3.87 -15.02
N ALA A 53 5.61 2.76 -15.33
CA ALA A 53 5.12 2.43 -16.66
C ALA A 53 3.79 3.11 -17.05
N TRP A 54 3.17 3.90 -16.17
CA TRP A 54 1.94 4.63 -16.49
C TRP A 54 2.17 5.71 -17.54
N SER A 55 1.12 6.00 -18.32
CA SER A 55 1.08 7.14 -19.24
C SER A 55 1.19 8.47 -18.49
N ASP A 56 1.55 9.53 -19.23
CA ASP A 56 1.67 10.86 -18.66
C ASP A 56 0.33 11.39 -18.12
N ASP A 57 -0.79 11.04 -18.76
CA ASP A 57 -2.14 11.36 -18.30
C ASP A 57 -2.45 10.69 -16.95
N LEU A 58 -2.17 9.38 -16.81
CA LEU A 58 -2.36 8.68 -15.54
C LEU A 58 -1.50 9.29 -14.42
N LYS A 59 -0.25 9.63 -14.73
CA LYS A 59 0.67 10.29 -13.80
C LYS A 59 0.23 11.72 -13.45
N ALA A 60 -0.31 12.48 -14.41
CA ALA A 60 -0.79 13.84 -14.19
C ALA A 60 -2.08 13.85 -13.35
N ALA A 61 -3.05 12.98 -13.67
CA ALA A 61 -4.26 12.81 -12.86
C ALA A 61 -3.94 12.35 -11.43
N HIS A 62 -2.94 11.48 -11.25
CA HIS A 62 -2.50 11.06 -9.91
C HIS A 62 -1.89 12.22 -9.11
N ARG A 63 -1.04 13.02 -9.75
CA ARG A 63 -0.42 14.22 -9.13
C ARG A 63 -1.45 15.28 -8.75
N GLU A 64 -2.51 15.46 -9.55
CA GLU A 64 -3.64 16.33 -9.22
C GLU A 64 -4.28 15.91 -7.89
N LEU A 65 -4.52 14.61 -7.69
CA LEU A 65 -5.10 14.10 -6.45
C LEU A 65 -4.16 14.23 -5.24
N GLU A 66 -2.87 13.94 -5.40
CA GLU A 66 -1.86 14.13 -4.35
C GLU A 66 -1.75 15.61 -3.93
N ALA A 67 -1.78 16.52 -4.91
CA ALA A 67 -1.72 17.95 -4.65
C ALA A 67 -3.01 18.45 -3.98
N LEU A 68 -4.18 17.95 -4.38
CA LEU A 68 -5.47 18.24 -3.74
C LEU A 68 -5.47 17.83 -2.27
N ALA A 69 -5.02 16.61 -1.97
CA ALA A 69 -4.92 16.11 -0.59
C ALA A 69 -3.99 16.97 0.29
N SER A 70 -3.03 17.68 -0.32
CA SER A 70 -2.08 18.55 0.38
C SER A 70 -2.48 20.04 0.37
N ALA A 71 -3.55 20.43 -0.34
CA ALA A 71 -3.84 21.83 -0.67
C ALA A 71 -4.15 22.70 0.56
N ASP A 72 -4.63 22.10 1.65
CA ASP A 72 -4.94 22.81 2.89
C ASP A 72 -3.70 23.18 3.72
N GLY A 73 -2.51 22.69 3.35
CA GLY A 73 -1.30 22.83 4.16
C GLY A 73 -0.62 24.21 4.16
N ASN A 74 -0.73 25.00 3.07
CA ASN A 74 -0.25 26.41 2.96
C ASN A 74 -0.44 26.96 1.53
N ALA A 75 -0.16 28.26 1.34
CA ALA A 75 -0.23 28.93 0.03
C ALA A 75 0.63 28.26 -1.07
N ARG A 76 1.79 27.70 -0.72
CA ARG A 76 2.65 26.98 -1.67
C ARG A 76 2.01 25.65 -2.11
N ALA A 77 1.32 24.96 -1.20
CA ALA A 77 0.57 23.75 -1.52
C ALA A 77 -0.63 24.05 -2.43
N ARG A 78 -1.36 25.14 -2.16
CA ARG A 78 -2.43 25.64 -3.04
C ARG A 78 -1.92 25.95 -4.45
N HIS A 79 -0.79 26.65 -4.56
CA HIS A 79 -0.18 26.92 -5.87
C HIS A 79 0.19 25.62 -6.61
N LYS A 80 0.74 24.62 -5.91
CA LYS A 80 1.04 23.31 -6.52
C LYS A 80 -0.21 22.60 -7.02
N TYR A 81 -1.30 22.67 -6.26
CA TYR A 81 -2.59 22.11 -6.67
C TYR A 81 -3.13 22.80 -7.92
N GLU A 82 -3.16 24.13 -7.97
CA GLU A 82 -3.63 24.84 -9.18
C GLU A 82 -2.78 24.51 -10.41
N MET A 83 -1.46 24.40 -10.26
CA MET A 83 -0.60 23.93 -11.36
C MET A 83 -0.91 22.51 -11.82
N ALA A 84 -1.10 21.58 -10.87
CA ALA A 84 -1.41 20.19 -11.18
C ALA A 84 -2.80 20.04 -11.83
N LYS A 85 -3.77 20.82 -11.36
CA LYS A 85 -5.11 20.90 -11.92
C LYS A 85 -5.11 21.43 -13.35
N GLU A 86 -4.34 22.49 -13.62
CA GLU A 86 -4.18 23.03 -14.97
C GLU A 86 -3.50 22.02 -15.92
N GLN A 87 -2.47 21.31 -15.44
CA GLN A 87 -1.82 20.24 -16.21
C GLN A 87 -2.76 19.06 -16.52
N ALA A 88 -3.74 18.82 -15.65
CA ALA A 88 -4.69 17.74 -15.77
C ALA A 88 -6.02 18.17 -16.41
N LYS A 89 -6.17 19.41 -16.89
CA LYS A 89 -7.46 19.96 -17.31
C LYS A 89 -8.10 19.20 -18.49
N ASP A 90 -7.27 18.77 -19.44
CA ASP A 90 -7.69 18.11 -20.69
C ASP A 90 -7.70 16.58 -20.58
N ILE A 91 -7.39 16.03 -19.40
CA ILE A 91 -7.40 14.58 -19.17
C ILE A 91 -8.84 14.08 -19.12
N ALA A 92 -9.10 13.01 -19.87
CA ALA A 92 -10.41 12.37 -19.95
C ALA A 92 -11.02 12.08 -18.56
N PRO A 93 -12.29 12.41 -18.31
CA PRO A 93 -12.95 12.19 -17.02
C PRO A 93 -12.90 10.73 -16.54
N GLU A 94 -12.92 9.77 -17.47
CA GLU A 94 -12.82 8.34 -17.18
C GLU A 94 -11.46 7.99 -16.57
N ILE A 95 -10.38 8.60 -17.07
CA ILE A 95 -9.02 8.44 -16.52
C ILE A 95 -8.96 9.02 -15.11
N LYS A 96 -9.50 10.24 -14.90
CA LYS A 96 -9.55 10.85 -13.56
C LYS A 96 -10.32 10.01 -12.56
N LEU A 97 -11.47 9.46 -12.97
CA LEU A 97 -12.28 8.58 -12.12
C LEU A 97 -11.55 7.27 -11.80
N ALA A 98 -10.87 6.68 -12.79
CA ALA A 98 -10.12 5.44 -12.61
C ALA A 98 -8.94 5.64 -11.65
N VAL A 99 -8.20 6.74 -11.76
CA VAL A 99 -7.11 7.10 -10.85
C VAL A 99 -7.63 7.40 -9.44
N ARG A 100 -8.77 8.07 -9.30
CA ARG A 100 -9.40 8.31 -7.99
C ARG A 100 -9.73 7.00 -7.27
N ARG A 101 -10.40 6.07 -7.95
CA ARG A 101 -10.74 4.74 -7.39
C ARG A 101 -9.50 3.91 -7.07
N PHE A 102 -8.43 4.07 -7.84
CA PHE A 102 -7.15 3.47 -7.50
C PHE A 102 -6.60 4.06 -6.20
N LYS A 103 -6.55 5.39 -6.09
CA LYS A 103 -6.04 6.07 -4.90
C LYS A 103 -6.83 5.70 -3.64
N GLU A 104 -8.16 5.64 -3.71
CA GLU A 104 -9.00 5.22 -2.58
C GLU A 104 -8.61 3.80 -2.10
N ALA A 105 -8.39 2.87 -3.02
CA ALA A 105 -7.96 1.52 -2.68
C ALA A 105 -6.52 1.47 -2.16
N ASP A 106 -5.65 2.34 -2.66
CA ASP A 106 -4.26 2.47 -2.20
C ASP A 106 -4.19 3.00 -0.77
N ASP A 107 -4.98 4.05 -0.48
CA ASP A 107 -5.11 4.64 0.86
C ASP A 107 -5.70 3.61 1.85
N GLU A 108 -6.69 2.81 1.43
CA GLU A 108 -7.25 1.72 2.25
C GLU A 108 -6.21 0.63 2.57
N ALA A 109 -5.43 0.20 1.57
CA ALA A 109 -4.37 -0.79 1.79
C ALA A 109 -3.26 -0.25 2.70
N TYR A 110 -2.92 1.04 2.57
CA TYR A 110 -1.99 1.71 3.48
C TYR A 110 -2.54 1.77 4.91
N ALA A 111 -3.81 2.13 5.09
CA ALA A 111 -4.44 2.14 6.41
C ALA A 111 -4.44 0.75 7.06
N ALA A 112 -4.70 -0.32 6.30
CA ALA A 112 -4.63 -1.69 6.79
C ALA A 112 -3.21 -2.08 7.27
N ARG A 113 -2.17 -1.64 6.56
CA ARG A 113 -0.78 -1.79 7.00
C ARG A 113 -0.54 -1.08 8.34
N MET A 114 -0.94 0.19 8.44
CA MET A 114 -0.75 0.96 9.68
C MET A 114 -1.49 0.34 10.87
N GLN A 115 -2.71 -0.16 10.65
CA GLN A 115 -3.48 -0.86 11.69
C GLN A 115 -2.76 -2.13 12.18
N ALA A 116 -2.14 -2.90 11.28
CA ALA A 116 -1.35 -4.06 11.65
C ALA A 116 -0.11 -3.68 12.47
N GLU A 117 0.60 -2.62 12.06
CA GLU A 117 1.75 -2.08 12.78
C GLU A 117 1.37 -1.59 14.19
N GLU A 118 0.29 -0.81 14.31
CA GLU A 118 -0.24 -0.35 15.59
C GLU A 118 -0.62 -1.52 16.52
N THR A 119 -1.24 -2.56 15.97
CA THR A 119 -1.63 -3.74 16.74
C THR A 119 -0.40 -4.50 17.24
N PHE A 120 0.66 -4.62 16.44
CA PHE A 120 1.92 -5.22 16.87
C PHE A 120 2.64 -4.40 17.95
N ASP A 121 2.66 -3.08 17.81
CA ASP A 121 3.26 -2.20 18.81
C ASP A 121 2.53 -2.27 20.15
N GLU A 122 1.20 -2.33 20.11
CA GLU A 122 0.39 -2.52 21.32
C GLU A 122 0.53 -3.94 21.90
N ALA A 123 0.67 -4.96 21.05
CA ALA A 123 0.94 -6.32 21.48
C ALA A 123 2.27 -6.41 22.23
N ASP A 124 3.34 -5.77 21.72
CA ASP A 124 4.63 -5.69 22.39
C ASP A 124 4.53 -4.92 23.71
N ARG A 125 3.82 -3.78 23.73
CA ARG A 125 3.62 -2.96 24.93
C ARG A 125 2.91 -3.72 26.05
N ARG A 126 1.91 -4.53 25.70
CA ARG A 126 1.11 -5.31 26.65
C ARG A 126 1.64 -6.73 26.89
N LEU A 127 2.70 -7.14 26.19
CA LEU A 127 3.17 -8.53 26.14
C LEU A 127 2.02 -9.51 25.82
N SER A 128 1.16 -9.14 24.88
CA SER A 128 -0.09 -9.84 24.56
C SER A 128 0.06 -10.72 23.32
N THR A 129 0.22 -12.03 23.53
CA THR A 129 0.23 -13.01 22.43
C THR A 129 -1.05 -12.95 21.59
N ARG A 130 -2.21 -12.75 22.20
CA ARG A 130 -3.48 -12.64 21.47
C ARG A 130 -3.48 -11.47 20.47
N MET A 131 -2.94 -10.32 20.88
CA MET A 131 -2.84 -9.17 19.98
C MET A 131 -1.75 -9.36 18.93
N ALA A 132 -0.67 -10.08 19.24
CA ALA A 132 0.33 -10.44 18.25
C ALA A 132 -0.25 -11.34 17.14
N VAL A 133 -1.12 -12.30 17.50
CA VAL A 133 -1.88 -13.12 16.55
C VAL A 133 -2.83 -12.26 15.71
N GLU A 134 -3.49 -11.26 16.32
CA GLU A 134 -4.35 -10.33 15.60
C GLU A 134 -3.57 -9.48 14.59
N GLY A 135 -2.44 -8.91 15.00
CA GLY A 135 -1.53 -8.17 14.13
C GLY A 135 -1.01 -9.03 12.97
N ALA A 136 -0.73 -10.31 13.21
CA ALA A 136 -0.30 -11.23 12.16
C ALA A 136 -1.39 -11.47 11.10
N LYS A 137 -2.65 -11.61 11.52
CA LYS A 137 -3.80 -11.73 10.59
C LYS A 137 -3.99 -10.44 9.80
N GLN A 138 -3.98 -9.30 10.46
CA GLN A 138 -4.11 -7.99 9.82
C GLN A 138 -2.97 -7.73 8.81
N ALA A 139 -1.74 -8.15 9.12
CA ALA A 139 -0.60 -8.03 8.20
C ALA A 139 -0.80 -8.87 6.93
N ILE A 140 -1.29 -10.11 7.07
CA ILE A 140 -1.64 -10.96 5.93
C ILE A 140 -2.69 -10.28 5.05
N ASP A 141 -3.78 -9.79 5.66
CA ASP A 141 -4.85 -9.10 4.95
C ASP A 141 -4.34 -7.84 4.25
N ALA A 142 -3.48 -7.05 4.90
CA ALA A 142 -2.88 -5.85 4.33
C ALA A 142 -2.00 -6.17 3.11
N TRP A 143 -1.20 -7.24 3.13
CA TRP A 143 -0.45 -7.67 1.95
C TRP A 143 -1.38 -8.08 0.81
N GLU A 144 -2.45 -8.83 1.10
CA GLU A 144 -3.42 -9.21 0.06
C GLU A 144 -4.14 -8.00 -0.54
N MET A 145 -4.48 -7.01 0.28
CA MET A 145 -5.03 -5.73 -0.18
C MET A 145 -4.04 -5.01 -1.09
N ARG A 146 -2.78 -4.90 -0.68
CA ARG A 146 -1.72 -4.27 -1.49
C ARG A 146 -1.51 -4.99 -2.82
N GLU A 147 -1.48 -6.32 -2.82
CA GLU A 147 -1.42 -7.11 -4.05
C GLU A 147 -2.60 -6.85 -4.99
N LYS A 148 -3.82 -6.66 -4.45
CA LYS A 148 -5.01 -6.28 -5.25
C LYS A 148 -4.85 -4.86 -5.81
N VAL A 149 -4.31 -3.91 -5.05
CA VAL A 149 -4.03 -2.54 -5.50
C VAL A 149 -3.01 -2.53 -6.64
N ILE A 150 -1.91 -3.28 -6.52
CA ILE A 150 -0.90 -3.41 -7.57
C ILE A 150 -1.52 -4.00 -8.85
N ARG A 151 -2.39 -5.02 -8.74
CA ARG A 151 -3.13 -5.57 -9.90
C ARG A 151 -4.03 -4.51 -10.56
N LYS A 152 -4.67 -3.64 -9.77
CA LYS A 152 -5.45 -2.49 -10.30
C LYS A 152 -4.52 -1.51 -11.02
N ALA A 153 -3.38 -1.15 -10.43
CA ALA A 153 -2.38 -0.29 -11.06
C ALA A 153 -1.85 -0.84 -12.39
N GLU A 154 -1.57 -2.14 -12.45
CA GLU A 154 -1.17 -2.82 -13.69
C GLU A 154 -2.27 -2.74 -14.75
N ALA A 155 -3.53 -2.97 -14.34
CA ALA A 155 -4.66 -2.91 -15.26
C ALA A 155 -4.90 -1.49 -15.81
N LEU A 156 -4.69 -0.45 -14.99
CA LEU A 156 -4.71 0.94 -15.44
C LEU A 156 -3.60 1.20 -16.46
N GLY A 157 -2.36 0.81 -16.17
CA GLY A 157 -1.24 0.99 -17.09
C GLY A 157 -1.38 0.23 -18.42
N ARG A 158 -2.06 -0.93 -18.41
CA ARG A 158 -2.35 -1.72 -19.63
C ARG A 158 -3.51 -1.14 -20.45
N ARG A 159 -4.47 -0.48 -19.81
CA ARG A 159 -5.56 0.23 -20.49
C ARG A 159 -4.99 1.51 -21.07
N ASN A 160 -4.23 1.37 -22.15
CA ASN A 160 -3.87 2.49 -22.99
C ASN A 160 -5.15 2.88 -23.76
N PRO A 161 -5.75 4.05 -23.55
CA PRO A 161 -6.74 4.57 -24.48
C PRO A 161 -5.96 5.00 -25.72
N VAL A 162 -5.70 4.05 -26.63
CA VAL A 162 -5.18 4.38 -27.95
C VAL A 162 -6.38 4.81 -28.79
N GLY A 163 -6.39 6.09 -29.18
CA GLY A 163 -7.27 6.65 -30.21
C GLY A 163 -8.18 7.73 -29.69
#